data_AF-A0A940MLI0-F1
#
_entry.id   AF-A0A940MLI0-F1
#
_cell.length_a   1.000
_cell.length_b   1.000
_cell.length_c   1.000
_cell.angle_alpha   90.00
_cell.angle_beta   90.00
_cell.angle_gamma   90.00
#
_symmetry.space_group_name_H-M   'P 1'
#
loop_
_entity.id
_entity.type
_entity.pdbx_description
1 polymer ?
#
loop_
_entity_poly.entity_id
_entity_poly.type
_entity_poly.pdbx_seq_one_letter_code
_entity_poly.pdbx_strand_id
1 'polypeptide(L)'
;MKAMIEPSDRTGDGPEMLDAFFDAARAEAPLPDGDFMARLTADALAEMPVAGVRVRGRTGLWEQLVPALGGWAGLSGLVAACAVGLWVGVNPPASLGLDDWWNGTGAELGELGVDPLSGFELALMEG
;
A
#
# COMPACT_ATOMS: atom_id res chain seq x y z
N MET A 1 -17.28 -23.73 -38.53
CA MET A 1 -17.66 -22.31 -38.44
C MET A 1 -18.15 -22.07 -37.02
N LYS A 2 -17.21 -22.09 -36.06
CA LYS A 2 -16.72 -20.94 -35.28
C LYS A 2 -17.82 -20.27 -34.43
N ALA A 3 -17.81 -20.66 -33.15
CA ALA A 3 -18.37 -20.06 -31.94
C ALA A 3 -19.20 -18.77 -32.08
N MET A 4 -20.47 -18.86 -31.65
CA MET A 4 -21.25 -17.74 -31.12
C MET A 4 -21.48 -18.05 -29.63
N ILE A 5 -20.46 -17.83 -28.81
CA ILE A 5 -20.64 -17.72 -27.36
C ILE A 5 -21.30 -16.36 -27.17
N GLU A 6 -22.56 -16.34 -26.74
CA GLU A 6 -23.20 -15.10 -26.30
C GLU A 6 -22.33 -14.45 -25.21
N PRO A 7 -22.01 -13.15 -25.32
CA PRO A 7 -21.41 -12.44 -24.22
C PRO A 7 -22.44 -12.39 -23.08
N SER A 8 -22.22 -13.21 -22.05
CA SER A 8 -22.94 -13.10 -20.79
C SER A 8 -22.76 -11.68 -20.26
N ASP A 9 -23.86 -10.96 -20.12
CA ASP A 9 -23.92 -9.64 -19.52
C ASP A 9 -23.45 -9.73 -18.05
N ARG A 10 -22.17 -9.46 -17.78
CA ARG A 10 -21.56 -9.44 -16.42
C ARG A 10 -21.76 -8.10 -15.71
N THR A 11 -22.75 -7.31 -16.10
CA THR A 11 -23.02 -6.01 -15.47
C THR A 11 -23.71 -6.11 -14.11
N GLY A 12 -24.04 -7.33 -13.65
CA GLY A 12 -24.48 -7.59 -12.28
C GLY A 12 -23.36 -7.79 -11.25
N ASP A 13 -22.11 -7.97 -11.68
CA ASP A 13 -20.99 -8.38 -10.81
C ASP A 13 -20.27 -7.18 -10.14
N GLY A 14 -21.02 -6.13 -9.80
CA GLY A 14 -20.48 -4.94 -9.15
C GLY A 14 -20.11 -5.19 -7.68
N PRO A 15 -19.31 -4.31 -7.05
CA PRO A 15 -18.99 -4.40 -5.62
C PRO A 15 -20.25 -4.47 -4.74
N GLU A 16 -21.34 -3.82 -5.15
CA GLU A 16 -22.63 -3.87 -4.46
C GLU A 16 -23.23 -5.28 -4.36
N MET A 17 -23.01 -6.12 -5.38
CA MET A 17 -23.43 -7.52 -5.36
C MET A 17 -22.60 -8.33 -4.35
N LEU A 18 -21.29 -8.10 -4.30
CA LEU A 18 -20.40 -8.75 -3.34
C LEU A 18 -20.73 -8.34 -1.91
N ASP A 19 -21.04 -7.06 -1.68
CA ASP A 19 -21.45 -6.55 -0.38
C ASP A 19 -22.71 -7.26 0.12
N ALA A 20 -23.71 -7.46 -0.74
CA ALA A 20 -24.90 -8.24 -0.39
C ALA A 20 -24.57 -9.71 -0.01
N PHE A 21 -23.63 -10.35 -0.71
CA PHE A 21 -23.16 -11.69 -0.36
C PHE A 21 -22.39 -11.72 0.97
N PHE A 22 -21.57 -10.71 1.26
CA PHE A 22 -20.83 -10.61 2.52
C PHE A 22 -21.76 -10.33 3.71
N ASP A 23 -22.79 -9.51 3.52
CA ASP A 23 -23.80 -9.26 4.55
C ASP A 23 -24.62 -10.51 4.85
N ALA A 24 -25.01 -11.27 3.84
CA ALA A 24 -25.67 -12.56 4.01
C ALA A 24 -24.78 -13.57 4.77
N ALA A 25 -23.49 -13.64 4.43
CA ALA A 25 -22.52 -14.51 5.10
C ALA A 25 -22.25 -14.11 6.57
N ARG A 26 -22.37 -12.82 6.91
CA ARG A 26 -22.23 -12.34 8.29
C ARG A 26 -23.49 -12.60 9.12
N ALA A 27 -24.67 -12.49 8.50
CA ALA A 27 -25.95 -12.75 9.17
C ALA A 27 -26.09 -14.22 9.59
N GLU A 28 -25.62 -15.14 8.75
CA GLU A 28 -25.60 -16.58 9.04
C GLU A 28 -24.15 -17.09 8.98
N ALA A 29 -23.42 -16.91 10.08
CA ALA A 29 -22.05 -17.39 10.20
C ALA A 29 -22.06 -18.89 10.55
N PRO A 30 -21.73 -19.80 9.60
CA PRO A 30 -21.73 -21.23 9.89
C PRO A 30 -20.60 -21.54 10.87
N LEU A 31 -20.90 -22.25 11.95
CA LEU A 31 -19.87 -22.64 12.90
C LEU A 31 -19.02 -23.76 12.26
N PRO A 32 -17.68 -23.60 12.18
CA PRO A 32 -16.83 -24.67 11.67
C PRO A 32 -16.87 -25.90 12.57
N ASP A 33 -16.81 -27.08 11.96
CA ASP A 33 -16.83 -28.36 12.67
C ASP A 33 -15.59 -28.54 13.58
N GLY A 34 -15.75 -29.26 14.68
CA GLY A 34 -14.68 -29.48 15.67
C GLY A 34 -13.48 -30.22 15.08
N ASP A 35 -13.71 -31.19 14.20
CA ASP A 35 -12.65 -31.93 13.51
C ASP A 35 -11.88 -31.05 12.55
N PHE A 36 -12.57 -30.12 11.86
CA PHE A 36 -11.91 -29.13 11.01
C PHE A 36 -11.03 -28.20 11.85
N MET A 37 -11.55 -27.69 12.97
CA MET A 37 -10.79 -26.82 13.87
C MET A 37 -9.56 -27.52 14.45
N ALA A 38 -9.66 -28.81 14.79
CA ALA A 38 -8.53 -29.61 15.26
C ALA A 38 -7.43 -29.75 14.19
N ARG A 39 -7.79 -30.02 12.94
CA ARG A 39 -6.84 -30.11 11.82
C ARG A 39 -6.20 -28.76 11.52
N LEU A 40 -7.02 -27.70 11.42
CA LEU A 40 -6.54 -26.34 11.21
C LEU A 40 -5.52 -25.93 12.28
N THR A 41 -5.80 -26.26 13.54
CA THR A 41 -4.90 -25.94 14.66
C THR A 41 -3.60 -26.74 14.56
N ALA A 42 -3.66 -28.01 14.19
CA ALA A 42 -2.47 -28.84 13.99
C ALA A 42 -1.60 -28.31 12.83
N ASP A 43 -2.21 -27.92 11.72
CA ASP A 43 -1.51 -27.33 10.57
C ASP A 43 -0.87 -25.98 10.95
N ALA A 44 -1.61 -25.12 11.66
CA ALA A 44 -1.08 -23.85 12.14
C ALA A 44 0.11 -24.04 13.10
N LEU A 45 0.06 -25.03 13.98
CA LEU A 45 1.17 -25.37 14.88
C LEU A 45 2.38 -25.95 14.13
N ALA A 46 2.17 -26.67 13.03
CA ALA A 46 3.25 -27.19 12.19
C ALA A 46 3.96 -26.08 11.41
N GLU A 47 3.23 -25.08 10.94
CA GLU A 47 3.78 -23.94 10.18
C GLU A 47 4.28 -22.81 11.09
N MET A 48 3.89 -22.82 12.37
CA MET A 48 4.41 -21.85 13.33
C MET A 48 5.93 -21.94 13.32
N PRO A 49 6.63 -20.81 13.10
CA PRO A 49 8.08 -20.81 13.14
C PRO A 49 8.48 -21.23 14.55
N VAL A 50 9.01 -22.45 14.67
CA VAL A 50 9.70 -22.87 15.87
C VAL A 50 10.73 -21.79 16.12
N ALA A 51 10.79 -21.24 17.34
CA ALA A 51 11.87 -20.36 17.77
C ALA A 51 13.16 -21.18 17.78
N GLY A 52 13.65 -21.54 16.59
CA GLY A 52 14.90 -22.20 16.38
C GLY A 52 15.96 -21.21 16.81
N VAL A 53 16.88 -21.69 17.65
CA VAL A 53 18.16 -21.03 17.88
C VAL A 53 18.68 -20.63 16.50
N ARG A 54 18.68 -19.33 16.21
CA ARG A 54 19.17 -18.80 14.94
C ARG A 54 20.63 -19.20 14.86
N VAL A 55 20.91 -20.29 14.15
CA VAL A 55 22.28 -20.58 13.74
C VAL A 55 22.64 -19.42 12.85
N ARG A 56 23.53 -18.55 13.34
CA ARG A 56 24.02 -17.37 12.62
C ARG A 56 24.91 -17.83 11.48
N GLY A 57 24.30 -18.47 10.48
CA GLY A 57 24.84 -18.51 9.14
C GLY A 57 24.95 -17.07 8.65
N ARG A 58 25.94 -16.80 7.80
CA ARG A 58 26.14 -15.49 7.17
C ARG A 58 25.01 -15.27 6.16
N THR A 59 23.81 -14.97 6.67
CA THR A 59 22.63 -14.69 5.85
C THR A 59 22.94 -13.51 4.96
N GLY A 60 22.70 -13.65 3.65
CA GLY A 60 22.92 -12.57 2.69
C GLY A 60 22.10 -11.33 3.06
N LEU A 61 22.51 -10.15 2.61
CA LEU A 61 21.74 -8.91 2.85
C LEU A 61 20.29 -9.04 2.35
N TRP A 62 20.08 -9.73 1.23
CA TRP A 62 18.76 -10.01 0.67
C TRP A 62 17.89 -10.90 1.55
N GLU A 63 18.46 -11.95 2.16
CA GLU A 63 17.75 -12.84 3.10
C GLU A 63 17.33 -12.13 4.39
N GLN A 64 17.95 -10.98 4.71
CA GLN A 64 17.57 -10.14 5.84
C GLN A 64 16.54 -9.08 5.44
N LEU A 65 16.65 -8.52 4.23
CA LEU A 65 15.76 -7.46 3.75
C LEU A 65 14.37 -7.97 3.38
N VAL A 66 14.26 -9.13 2.72
CA VAL A 66 12.96 -9.71 2.33
C VAL A 66 12.02 -9.92 3.54
N PRO A 67 12.45 -10.59 4.63
CA PRO A 67 11.59 -10.71 5.81
C PRO A 67 11.35 -9.37 6.52
N ALA A 68 12.32 -8.44 6.51
CA ALA A 68 12.13 -7.11 7.10
C ALA A 68 11.08 -6.26 6.36
N LEU A 69 10.94 -6.45 5.05
CA LEU A 69 9.96 -5.75 4.21
C LEU A 69 8.56 -6.40 4.27
N GLY A 70 8.38 -7.53 4.95
CA GLY A 70 7.11 -8.27 5.00
C GLY A 70 7.00 -9.35 3.92
N GLY A 71 8.13 -9.84 3.39
CA GLY A 71 8.18 -10.90 2.40
C GLY A 71 7.74 -10.43 1.01
N TRP A 72 7.00 -11.29 0.32
CA TRP A 72 6.49 -11.02 -1.03
C TRP A 72 5.53 -9.82 -1.11
N ALA A 73 4.76 -9.57 -0.04
CA ALA A 73 3.87 -8.41 0.04
C ALA A 73 4.66 -7.07 0.13
N GLY A 74 5.79 -7.07 0.84
CA GLY A 74 6.69 -5.92 0.87
C GLY A 74 7.31 -5.61 -0.49
N LEU A 75 7.78 -6.66 -1.16
CA LEU A 75 8.36 -6.58 -2.50
C LEU A 75 7.36 -6.06 -3.54
N SER A 76 6.11 -6.51 -3.50
CA SER A 76 5.09 -6.01 -4.42
C SER A 76 4.78 -4.53 -4.18
N GLY A 77 4.76 -4.08 -2.92
CA GLY A 77 4.62 -2.67 -2.56
C GLY A 77 5.78 -1.81 -3.05
N LEU A 78 7.02 -2.27 -2.90
CA LEU A 78 8.22 -1.57 -3.39
C LEU A 78 8.19 -1.42 -4.92
N VAL A 79 7.86 -2.49 -5.64
CA VAL A 79 7.73 -2.47 -7.10
C VAL A 79 6.63 -1.50 -7.54
N ALA A 80 5.47 -1.51 -6.86
CA ALA A 80 4.39 -0.57 -7.14
C ALA A 80 4.83 0.88 -6.88
N ALA A 81 5.53 1.16 -5.77
CA ALA A 81 6.07 2.49 -5.48
C ALA A 81 7.06 2.97 -6.54
N CYS A 82 7.96 2.08 -7.02
CA CYS A 82 8.85 2.39 -8.13
C CYS A 82 8.10 2.68 -9.43
N ALA A 83 7.07 1.90 -9.75
CA ALA A 83 6.25 2.11 -10.94
C ALA A 83 5.49 3.45 -10.87
N VAL A 84 4.93 3.80 -9.71
CA VAL A 84 4.29 5.10 -9.47
C VAL A 84 5.29 6.24 -9.61
N GLY A 85 6.47 6.12 -8.99
CA GLY A 85 7.53 7.13 -9.12
C GLY A 85 7.99 7.33 -10.57
N LEU A 86 8.15 6.26 -11.33
CA LEU A 86 8.49 6.32 -12.75
C LEU A 86 7.36 6.97 -13.57
N TRP A 87 6.10 6.60 -13.30
CA TRP A 87 4.93 7.16 -13.98
C TRP A 87 4.82 8.67 -13.76
N VAL A 88 4.97 9.12 -12.51
CA VAL A 88 4.99 10.54 -12.13
C VAL A 88 6.18 11.28 -12.77
N GLY A 89 7.36 10.64 -12.85
CA GLY A 89 8.55 11.25 -13.44
C GLY A 89 8.49 11.39 -14.97
N VAL A 90 7.91 10.40 -15.68
CA VAL A 90 7.79 10.40 -17.14
C VAL A 90 6.68 11.32 -17.63
N ASN A 91 5.57 11.37 -16.90
CA ASN A 91 4.47 12.30 -17.17
C ASN A 91 4.38 13.28 -15.99
N PRO A 92 5.27 14.29 -15.90
CA PRO A 92 5.11 15.33 -14.90
C PRO A 92 3.72 15.96 -15.11
N PRO A 93 2.75 15.72 -14.21
CA PRO A 93 1.44 16.30 -14.37
C PRO A 93 1.62 17.80 -14.20
N ALA A 94 1.35 18.58 -15.24
CA ALA A 94 1.58 20.02 -15.29
C ALA A 94 0.78 20.85 -14.26
N SER A 95 0.15 20.22 -13.25
CA SER A 95 -0.78 20.88 -12.34
C SER A 95 -1.08 20.13 -11.04
N LEU A 96 -0.18 19.30 -10.50
CA LEU A 96 -0.43 18.77 -9.14
C LEU A 96 -0.42 19.85 -8.05
N GLY A 97 -0.27 21.14 -8.40
CA GLY A 97 -0.15 22.21 -7.41
C GLY A 97 0.97 21.92 -6.43
N LEU A 98 1.95 21.08 -6.82
CA LEU A 98 3.07 20.71 -5.95
C LEU A 98 3.87 21.97 -5.63
N ASP A 99 3.93 22.93 -6.55
CA ASP A 99 4.48 24.26 -6.29
C ASP A 99 3.65 25.02 -5.24
N ASP A 100 2.33 24.87 -5.24
CA ASP A 100 1.38 25.51 -4.31
C ASP A 100 1.42 24.85 -2.91
N TRP A 101 1.65 23.53 -2.88
CA TRP A 101 1.77 22.72 -1.66
C TRP A 101 3.18 22.82 -1.04
N TRP A 102 4.22 22.94 -1.87
CA TRP A 102 5.62 23.02 -1.44
C TRP A 102 6.07 24.45 -1.13
N ASN A 103 5.67 25.44 -1.95
CA ASN A 103 6.06 26.85 -1.74
C ASN A 103 5.03 27.65 -0.93
N GLY A 104 3.91 27.03 -0.52
CA GLY A 104 2.78 27.72 0.08
C GLY A 104 2.07 28.61 -0.94
N THR A 105 0.76 28.80 -0.78
CA THR A 105 -0.07 29.63 -1.65
C THR A 105 0.41 31.09 -1.66
N GLY A 106 1.35 31.41 -2.56
CA GLY A 106 1.88 32.75 -2.78
C GLY A 106 0.82 33.75 -3.29
N ALA A 107 -0.40 33.28 -3.56
CA ALA A 107 -1.53 34.11 -3.94
C ALA A 107 -2.11 34.95 -2.78
N GLU A 108 -1.93 34.55 -1.51
CA GLU A 108 -2.40 35.33 -0.36
C GLU A 108 -1.31 36.18 0.31
N LEU A 109 -0.04 35.90 0.06
CA LEU A 109 1.09 36.71 0.56
C LEU A 109 1.46 37.76 -0.49
N GLY A 110 0.62 38.79 -0.61
CA GLY A 110 0.97 39.98 -1.38
C GLY A 110 2.35 40.50 -0.96
N GLU A 111 3.32 40.39 -1.86
CA GLU A 111 4.56 41.18 -1.88
C GLU A 111 5.39 41.17 -0.57
N LEU A 112 5.32 40.10 0.21
CA LEU A 112 6.30 39.80 1.24
C LEU A 112 6.71 38.35 1.06
N GLY A 113 7.60 38.13 0.08
CA GLY A 113 8.24 36.85 -0.13
C GLY A 113 8.96 36.44 1.14
N VAL A 114 8.45 35.42 1.82
CA VAL A 114 9.18 34.72 2.87
C VAL A 114 10.24 33.87 2.18
N ASP A 115 11.32 34.52 1.76
CA ASP A 115 12.55 33.85 1.38
C ASP A 115 13.37 33.58 2.65
N PRO A 116 13.81 32.33 2.91
CA PRO A 116 14.51 31.96 4.14
C PRO A 116 15.83 32.72 4.36
N LEU A 117 16.46 33.23 3.29
CA LEU A 117 17.64 34.09 3.42
C LEU A 117 17.27 35.47 4.00
N SER A 118 16.16 36.03 3.50
CA SER A 118 15.60 37.31 3.93
C SER A 118 15.17 37.30 5.40
N GLY A 119 14.66 36.17 5.89
CA GLY A 119 14.33 36.00 7.31
C GLY A 119 15.54 36.02 8.25
N PHE A 120 16.72 35.59 7.78
CA PHE A 120 17.95 35.60 8.58
C PHE A 120 18.57 37.01 8.65
N GLU A 121 18.55 37.74 7.53
CA GLU A 121 18.98 39.15 7.48
C GLU A 121 18.10 40.06 8.35
N LEU A 122 16.78 39.82 8.36
CA LEU A 122 15.85 40.55 9.23
C LEU A 122 16.14 40.28 10.72
N ALA A 123 16.43 39.04 11.10
CA ALA A 123 16.80 38.68 12.47
C ALA A 123 18.16 39.26 12.91
N LEU A 124 19.09 39.48 11.97
CA LEU A 124 20.35 40.19 12.21
C LEU A 124 20.15 41.71 12.34
N MET A 125 19.12 42.26 11.70
CA MET A 125 18.81 43.69 11.72
C MET A 125 17.91 44.12 12.90
N GLU A 126 17.12 43.19 13.45
CA GLU A 126 16.30 43.38 14.67
C GLU A 126 17.01 43.03 15.99
N GLY A 127 18.28 42.61 15.93
CA GLY A 127 19.15 42.36 17.09
C GLY A 127 19.88 43.59 17.60
#